data_AF-A0A8D8FCA5-F1
#
_entry.id   AF-A0A8D8FCA5-F1
#
_cell.length_a   1.000
_cell.length_b   1.000
_cell.length_c   1.000
_cell.angle_alpha   90.00
_cell.angle_beta   90.00
_cell.angle_gamma   90.00
#
_symmetry.space_group_name_H-M   'P 1'
#
loop_
_entity.id
_entity.type
_entity.pdbx_description
1 polymer ?
#
loop_
_entity_poly.entity_id
_entity_poly.type
_entity_poly.pdbx_seq_one_letter_code
_entity_poly.pdbx_strand_id
1 'polypeptide(L)'
;MDKPPAPDSPLKSLLAGPLQRQTSSGSGSVPLIKMQNVPPQSSMVMQAPMPTGPQEAINSVLVRNCVATVSLGCELNLQSINFRTRNSEYNPSRFHGVVMRIRDPRCTALVFRSGKIVCTGAKNEHDANLAARKFARIIQKVGYNVKFLEFKVQNLVATVDLRFPIRLE
;
A
#
# COMPACT_ATOMS: atom_id res chain seq x y z
N MET A 1 -36.78 19.01 3.07
CA MET A 1 -36.28 17.74 3.63
C MET A 1 -34.78 17.85 3.71
N ASP A 2 -34.35 18.26 4.90
CA ASP A 2 -33.04 18.79 5.24
C ASP A 2 -31.95 17.72 5.33
N LYS A 3 -30.75 18.13 4.94
CA LYS A 3 -29.49 17.39 5.07
C LYS A 3 -28.91 17.67 6.48
N PRO A 4 -28.44 16.66 7.23
CA PRO A 4 -27.87 16.89 8.55
C PRO A 4 -26.47 17.57 8.47
N PRO A 5 -26.09 18.40 9.47
CA PRO A 5 -24.80 19.08 9.49
C PRO A 5 -23.66 18.16 9.96
N ALA A 6 -22.43 18.45 9.51
CA ALA A 6 -21.21 17.71 9.84
C ALA A 6 -20.72 17.99 11.29
N PRO A 7 -19.99 17.06 11.95
CA PRO A 7 -19.49 17.28 13.31
C PRO A 7 -18.27 18.20 13.36
N ASP A 8 -18.29 19.15 14.30
CA ASP A 8 -17.24 20.13 14.58
C ASP A 8 -15.94 19.51 15.15
N SER A 9 -14.80 20.05 14.70
CA SER A 9 -13.45 19.63 15.09
C SER A 9 -13.10 20.02 16.55
N PRO A 10 -12.43 19.14 17.33
CA PRO A 10 -12.11 19.34 18.75
C PRO A 10 -11.09 20.45 19.05
N LEU A 11 -10.58 21.17 18.04
CA LEU A 11 -9.58 22.22 18.21
C LEU A 11 -10.15 23.57 18.69
N LYS A 12 -11.47 23.78 18.66
CA LYS A 12 -12.09 25.04 19.11
C LYS A 12 -12.28 25.16 20.63
N SER A 13 -12.29 24.05 21.38
CA SER A 13 -12.49 24.07 22.83
C SER A 13 -11.25 24.47 23.64
N LEU A 14 -10.07 24.46 23.03
CA LEU A 14 -8.79 24.74 23.70
C LEU A 14 -8.37 26.23 23.67
N LEU A 15 -9.07 27.08 22.91
CA LEU A 15 -8.67 28.48 22.70
C LEU A 15 -9.57 29.52 23.38
N ALA A 16 -10.58 29.10 24.15
CA ALA A 16 -11.51 30.00 24.84
C ALA A 16 -11.46 29.81 26.37
N GLY A 17 -10.45 30.39 27.02
CA GLY A 17 -10.39 30.54 28.48
C GLY A 17 -9.80 31.90 28.86
N PRO A 18 -10.43 32.70 29.74
CA PRO A 18 -9.95 34.05 30.06
C PRO A 18 -8.77 34.05 31.04
N LEU A 19 -7.78 34.90 30.78
CA LEU A 19 -6.73 35.30 31.72
C LEU A 19 -7.33 36.21 32.81
N GLN A 20 -7.42 35.75 34.06
CA GLN A 20 -7.72 36.62 35.21
C GLN A 20 -6.57 36.60 36.22
N ARG A 21 -5.96 37.77 36.40
CA ARG A 21 -4.89 38.13 37.36
C ARG A 21 -5.51 38.25 38.76
N GLN A 22 -5.07 37.46 39.74
CA GLN A 22 -5.53 37.58 41.14
C GLN A 22 -4.55 38.39 41.99
N THR A 23 -5.07 39.47 42.58
CA THR A 23 -4.52 40.21 43.73
C THR A 23 -5.16 39.70 45.02
N SER A 24 -4.37 39.72 46.10
CA SER A 24 -4.65 39.20 47.45
C SER A 24 -5.78 39.90 48.23
N SER A 25 -6.60 39.13 48.96
CA SER A 25 -6.88 39.31 50.42
C SER A 25 -8.07 38.45 50.91
N GLY A 26 -7.91 37.74 52.03
CA GLY A 26 -8.96 37.66 53.07
C GLY A 26 -9.77 36.37 53.27
N SER A 27 -9.34 35.59 54.28
CA SER A 27 -10.13 34.80 55.27
C SER A 27 -11.16 33.75 54.84
N GLY A 28 -10.85 32.48 55.13
CA GLY A 28 -11.83 31.38 55.23
C GLY A 28 -11.13 30.01 55.34
N SER A 29 -11.32 29.32 56.46
CA SER A 29 -10.68 28.07 56.91
C SER A 29 -10.81 26.86 55.96
N VAL A 30 -9.70 26.16 55.70
CA VAL A 30 -9.64 24.84 55.01
C VAL A 30 -8.68 23.91 55.79
N PRO A 31 -8.93 22.59 55.92
CA PRO A 31 -8.16 21.69 56.79
C PRO A 31 -6.75 21.39 56.26
N LEU A 32 -5.81 21.14 57.19
CA LEU A 32 -4.41 20.82 56.93
C LEU A 32 -4.26 19.43 56.28
N ILE A 33 -4.04 19.39 54.96
CA ILE A 33 -3.53 18.20 54.27
C ILE A 33 -2.02 18.12 54.55
N LYS A 34 -1.59 17.07 55.27
CA LYS A 34 -0.16 16.73 55.38
C LYS A 34 0.36 16.36 54.00
N MET A 35 1.16 17.23 53.38
CA MET A 35 1.93 16.90 52.18
C MET A 35 3.07 15.96 52.57
N GLN A 36 2.92 14.68 52.25
CA GLN A 36 4.04 13.74 52.20
C GLN A 36 4.91 14.14 51.01
N ASN A 37 6.11 14.65 51.28
CA ASN A 37 7.08 15.04 50.26
C ASN A 37 7.68 13.78 49.60
N VAL A 38 7.10 13.33 48.48
CA VAL A 38 7.66 12.23 47.68
C VAL A 38 8.44 12.84 46.51
N PRO A 39 9.75 12.56 46.36
CA PRO A 39 10.55 13.13 45.28
C PRO A 39 10.06 12.66 43.90
N PRO A 40 10.14 13.50 42.84
CA PRO A 40 9.53 13.24 41.52
C PRO A 40 10.25 12.18 40.67
N GLN A 41 11.18 11.40 41.25
CA GLN A 41 12.05 10.50 40.51
C GLN A 41 11.78 9.00 40.74
N SER A 42 10.54 8.62 41.04
CA SER A 42 10.18 7.20 41.20
C SER A 42 9.03 6.71 40.33
N SER A 43 8.71 7.38 39.21
CA SER A 43 7.61 6.96 38.32
C SER A 43 8.00 6.79 36.84
N MET A 44 9.22 6.32 36.56
CA MET A 44 9.53 5.73 35.25
C MET A 44 9.74 4.24 35.42
N VAL A 45 8.63 3.49 35.46
CA VAL A 45 8.70 2.05 35.26
C VAL A 45 9.02 1.86 33.78
N MET A 46 10.17 1.25 33.45
CA MET A 46 10.41 0.78 32.08
C MET A 46 9.34 -0.27 31.78
N GLN A 47 8.29 0.12 31.05
CA GLN A 47 7.41 -0.85 30.44
C GLN A 47 8.20 -1.56 29.36
N ALA A 48 8.60 -2.81 29.64
CA ALA A 48 8.99 -3.73 28.58
C ALA A 48 7.84 -3.74 27.54
N PRO A 49 8.14 -3.77 26.22
CA PRO A 49 7.11 -3.90 25.21
C PRO A 49 6.26 -5.11 25.58
N MET A 50 4.97 -4.91 25.86
CA MET A 50 4.09 -6.03 26.13
C MET A 50 4.10 -6.92 24.87
N PRO A 51 4.40 -8.22 24.98
CA PRO A 51 4.30 -9.12 23.85
C PRO A 51 2.83 -9.20 23.46
N THR A 52 2.44 -8.47 22.42
CA THR A 52 1.13 -8.62 21.82
C THR A 52 1.04 -10.02 21.24
N GLY A 53 0.04 -10.78 21.67
CA GLY A 53 -0.14 -12.17 21.28
C GLY A 53 -0.32 -12.34 19.77
N PRO A 54 -0.28 -13.60 19.27
CA PRO A 54 -0.31 -13.94 17.85
C PRO A 54 -1.54 -13.41 17.08
N GLN A 55 -2.59 -12.99 17.78
CA GLN A 55 -3.80 -12.40 17.18
C GLN A 55 -3.52 -11.11 16.38
N GLU A 56 -2.51 -10.30 16.73
CA GLU A 56 -2.18 -9.10 15.96
C GLU A 56 -1.52 -9.41 14.59
N ALA A 57 -0.88 -10.57 14.46
CA ALA A 57 -0.16 -10.94 13.24
C ALA A 57 -1.10 -11.22 12.05
N ILE A 58 -2.33 -11.69 12.32
CA ILE A 58 -3.32 -12.05 11.29
C ILE A 58 -3.69 -10.85 10.40
N ASN A 59 -3.69 -9.64 10.97
CA ASN A 59 -3.99 -8.42 10.23
C ASN A 59 -2.78 -7.82 9.48
N SER A 60 -1.60 -8.47 9.52
CA SER A 60 -0.36 -7.94 8.92
C SER A 60 0.04 -8.59 7.60
N VAL A 61 -0.78 -9.50 7.05
CA VAL A 61 -0.49 -10.15 5.77
C VAL A 61 -0.62 -9.14 4.63
N LEU A 62 0.49 -8.84 3.98
CA LEU A 62 0.57 -7.88 2.88
C LEU A 62 0.99 -8.59 1.59
N VAL A 63 0.13 -8.53 0.57
CA VAL A 63 0.51 -8.95 -0.78
C VAL A 63 1.54 -7.97 -1.35
N ARG A 64 2.69 -8.51 -1.76
CA ARG A 64 3.82 -7.74 -2.30
C ARG A 64 3.89 -7.78 -3.81
N ASN A 65 3.50 -8.91 -4.41
CA ASN A 65 3.56 -9.08 -5.85
C ASN A 65 2.51 -10.08 -6.33
N CYS A 66 1.88 -9.75 -7.45
CA CYS A 66 0.96 -10.59 -8.18
C CYS A 66 1.51 -10.74 -9.62
N VAL A 67 1.67 -12.00 -10.04
CA VAL A 67 2.05 -12.36 -11.41
C VAL A 67 0.83 -12.93 -12.11
N ALA A 68 0.49 -12.37 -13.27
CA ALA A 68 -0.63 -12.83 -14.07
C ALA A 68 -0.22 -13.02 -15.52
N THR A 69 -0.96 -13.85 -16.24
CA THR A 69 -0.80 -14.07 -17.67
C THR A 69 -2.08 -13.75 -18.40
N VAL A 70 -1.97 -13.34 -19.66
CA VAL A 70 -3.10 -13.17 -20.57
C VAL A 70 -2.67 -13.53 -22.00
N SER A 71 -3.62 -14.00 -22.80
CA SER A 71 -3.44 -14.28 -24.22
C SER A 71 -4.13 -13.21 -25.06
N LEU A 72 -3.42 -12.66 -26.05
CA LEU A 72 -3.98 -11.68 -26.97
C LEU A 72 -4.73 -12.30 -28.16
N GLY A 73 -4.57 -13.61 -28.39
CA GLY A 73 -5.25 -14.35 -29.47
C GLY A 73 -4.78 -14.01 -30.88
N CYS A 74 -3.61 -13.40 -31.04
CA CYS A 74 -3.01 -13.06 -32.33
C CYS A 74 -1.48 -13.12 -32.26
N GLU A 75 -0.83 -13.42 -33.38
CA GLU A 75 0.63 -13.33 -33.47
C GLU A 75 1.12 -11.88 -33.55
N LEU A 76 2.28 -11.63 -32.95
CA LEU A 76 2.86 -10.30 -32.79
C LEU A 76 4.25 -10.20 -33.43
N ASN A 77 4.48 -9.13 -34.18
CA ASN A 77 5.83 -8.76 -34.61
C ASN A 77 6.48 -7.89 -33.51
N LEU A 78 7.36 -8.54 -32.74
CA LEU A 78 8.04 -7.94 -31.59
C LEU A 78 8.91 -6.73 -31.95
N GLN A 79 9.59 -6.78 -33.10
CA GLN A 79 10.44 -5.68 -33.58
C GLN A 79 9.60 -4.45 -33.96
N SER A 80 8.46 -4.67 -34.64
CA SER A 80 7.53 -3.59 -34.98
C SER A 80 6.84 -2.99 -33.76
N ILE A 81 6.57 -3.79 -32.72
CA ILE A 81 6.07 -3.28 -31.43
C ILE A 81 7.13 -2.40 -30.80
N ASN A 82 8.36 -2.90 -30.66
CA ASN A 82 9.45 -2.18 -30.01
C ASN A 82 9.75 -0.82 -30.68
N PHE A 83 9.70 -0.75 -32.01
CA PHE A 83 9.94 0.50 -32.73
C PHE A 83 8.81 1.53 -32.54
N ARG A 84 7.57 1.08 -32.31
CA ARG A 84 6.38 1.94 -32.18
C ARG A 84 6.04 2.31 -30.75
N THR A 85 6.65 1.68 -29.75
CA THR A 85 6.41 1.97 -28.33
C THR A 85 7.65 2.59 -27.68
N ARG A 86 7.45 3.66 -26.89
CA ARG A 86 8.57 4.41 -26.27
C ARG A 86 9.22 3.69 -25.09
N ASN A 87 8.44 2.92 -24.33
CA ASN A 87 8.88 2.27 -23.08
C ASN A 87 8.92 0.75 -23.25
N SER A 88 9.57 0.31 -24.32
CA SER A 88 9.78 -1.11 -24.63
C SER A 88 11.25 -1.39 -24.91
N GLU A 89 11.70 -2.57 -24.50
CA GLU A 89 13.04 -3.07 -24.76
C GLU A 89 12.93 -4.43 -25.47
N TYR A 90 13.61 -4.59 -26.59
CA TYR A 90 13.67 -5.84 -27.35
C TYR A 90 15.12 -6.14 -27.75
N ASN A 91 15.64 -7.26 -27.26
CA ASN A 91 16.93 -7.80 -27.67
C ASN A 91 16.82 -9.32 -27.79
N PRO A 92 16.64 -9.87 -29.00
CA PRO A 92 16.42 -11.31 -29.21
C PRO A 92 17.60 -12.18 -28.75
N SER A 93 18.83 -11.66 -28.77
CA SER A 93 20.01 -12.37 -28.27
C SER A 93 19.99 -12.53 -26.75
N ARG A 94 19.28 -11.64 -26.03
CA ARG A 94 19.16 -11.68 -24.56
C ARG A 94 17.87 -12.37 -24.11
N PHE A 95 16.76 -12.11 -24.81
CA PHE A 95 15.44 -12.58 -24.40
C PHE A 95 14.48 -12.63 -25.59
N HIS A 96 13.76 -13.76 -25.73
CA HIS A 96 12.81 -14.01 -26.81
C HIS A 96 11.44 -13.32 -26.61
N GLY A 97 11.43 -12.07 -26.14
CA GLY A 97 10.23 -11.30 -25.85
C GLY A 97 10.52 -9.80 -25.75
N VAL A 98 9.47 -8.99 -25.84
CA VAL A 98 9.55 -7.54 -25.60
C VAL A 98 9.22 -7.26 -24.15
N VAL A 99 10.09 -6.53 -23.47
CA VAL A 99 9.83 -6.04 -22.11
C VAL A 99 9.15 -4.67 -22.24
N MET A 100 7.94 -4.53 -21.70
CA MET A 100 7.19 -3.27 -21.70
C MET A 100 6.93 -2.82 -20.27
N ARG A 101 6.94 -1.51 -20.00
CA ARG A 101 6.71 -0.96 -18.65
C ARG A 101 5.68 0.15 -18.65
N ILE A 102 4.79 0.15 -17.66
CA ILE A 102 3.83 1.22 -17.38
C ILE A 102 3.99 1.70 -15.95
N ARG A 103 3.59 2.96 -15.68
CA ARG A 103 3.76 3.60 -14.37
C ARG A 103 2.57 3.38 -13.43
N ASP A 104 1.37 3.29 -13.98
CA ASP A 104 0.14 3.17 -13.22
C ASP A 104 -0.76 2.07 -13.83
N PRO A 105 -1.07 0.98 -13.08
CA PRO A 105 -0.30 0.51 -11.92
C PRO A 105 1.15 0.17 -12.35
N ARG A 106 2.14 0.36 -11.48
CA ARG A 106 3.56 0.16 -11.83
C ARG A 106 3.85 -1.32 -12.11
N CYS A 107 3.80 -1.71 -13.38
CA CYS A 107 3.93 -3.10 -13.80
C CYS A 107 4.89 -3.22 -14.98
N THR A 108 5.45 -4.43 -15.12
CA THR A 108 6.25 -4.83 -16.28
C THR A 108 5.55 -5.99 -16.98
N ALA A 109 5.44 -5.90 -18.30
CA ALA A 109 4.94 -6.98 -19.14
C ALA A 109 6.06 -7.60 -19.97
N LEU A 110 6.07 -8.91 -20.07
CA LEU A 110 6.85 -9.68 -21.02
C LEU A 110 5.90 -10.13 -22.12
N VAL A 111 6.10 -9.62 -23.34
CA VAL A 111 5.23 -9.89 -24.49
C VAL A 111 5.96 -10.83 -25.45
N PHE A 112 5.32 -11.94 -25.79
CA PHE A 112 5.88 -12.98 -26.67
C PHE A 112 5.25 -12.92 -28.06
N ARG A 113 5.96 -13.46 -29.07
CA ARG A 113 5.48 -13.54 -30.47
C ARG A 113 4.12 -14.23 -30.59
N SER A 114 3.86 -15.22 -29.73
CA SER A 114 2.59 -15.96 -29.67
C SER A 114 1.38 -15.12 -29.21
N GLY A 115 1.58 -13.87 -28.81
CA GLY A 115 0.53 -13.05 -28.23
C GLY A 115 0.29 -13.30 -26.74
N LYS A 116 1.05 -14.20 -26.10
CA LYS A 116 1.04 -14.34 -24.64
C LYS A 116 1.74 -13.15 -23.99
N ILE A 117 1.17 -12.68 -22.88
CA ILE A 117 1.74 -11.64 -22.03
C ILE A 117 1.85 -12.18 -20.61
N VAL A 118 3.01 -11.99 -20.00
CA VAL A 118 3.23 -12.18 -18.56
C VAL A 118 3.34 -10.81 -17.92
N CYS A 119 2.45 -10.49 -16.98
CA CYS A 119 2.42 -9.24 -16.24
C CYS A 119 2.93 -9.45 -14.81
N THR A 120 3.88 -8.63 -14.37
CA THR A 120 4.48 -8.68 -13.04
C THR A 120 4.54 -7.28 -12.40
N GLY A 121 4.66 -7.23 -11.07
CA GLY A 121 4.83 -6.00 -10.30
C GLY A 121 3.53 -5.40 -9.74
N ALA A 122 2.38 -6.02 -10.03
CA ALA A 122 1.11 -5.63 -9.45
C ALA A 122 1.06 -5.98 -7.95
N LYS A 123 0.40 -5.15 -7.13
CA LYS A 123 0.29 -5.37 -5.68
C LYS A 123 -0.88 -6.27 -5.29
N ASN A 124 -1.84 -6.43 -6.19
CA ASN A 124 -3.05 -7.21 -6.00
C ASN A 124 -3.55 -7.70 -7.37
N GLU A 125 -4.53 -8.58 -7.36
CA GLU A 125 -5.11 -9.15 -8.59
C GLU A 125 -5.78 -8.08 -9.47
N HIS A 126 -6.47 -7.12 -8.86
CA HIS A 126 -7.18 -6.07 -9.59
C HIS A 126 -6.21 -5.21 -10.42
N ASP A 127 -5.11 -4.79 -9.81
CA ASP A 127 -4.02 -4.07 -10.47
C ASP A 127 -3.39 -4.90 -11.58
N ALA A 128 -3.22 -6.22 -11.37
CA ALA A 128 -2.69 -7.11 -12.39
C ALA A 128 -3.62 -7.20 -13.61
N ASN A 129 -4.93 -7.28 -13.38
CA ASN A 129 -5.94 -7.27 -14.44
C ASN A 129 -5.95 -5.93 -15.19
N LEU A 130 -5.96 -4.82 -14.45
CA LEU A 130 -5.93 -3.47 -15.03
C LEU A 130 -4.66 -3.24 -15.86
N ALA A 131 -3.50 -3.66 -15.35
CA ALA A 131 -2.21 -3.59 -16.05
C ALA A 131 -2.25 -4.40 -17.35
N ALA A 132 -2.68 -5.66 -17.28
CA ALA A 132 -2.80 -6.54 -18.44
C ALA A 132 -3.70 -5.93 -19.52
N ARG A 133 -4.83 -5.34 -19.13
CA ARG A 133 -5.73 -4.62 -20.07
C ARG A 133 -5.08 -3.39 -20.67
N LYS A 134 -4.32 -2.62 -19.88
CA LYS A 134 -3.54 -1.46 -20.37
C LYS A 134 -2.50 -1.91 -21.41
N PHE A 135 -1.77 -3.00 -21.16
CA PHE A 135 -0.82 -3.56 -22.14
C PHE A 135 -1.50 -4.04 -23.43
N ALA A 136 -2.60 -4.80 -23.30
CA ALA A 136 -3.40 -5.22 -24.46
C ALA A 136 -3.87 -4.02 -25.29
N ARG A 137 -4.32 -2.94 -24.63
CA ARG A 137 -4.76 -1.71 -25.30
C ARG A 137 -3.63 -0.98 -26.02
N ILE A 138 -2.41 -0.97 -25.46
CA ILE A 138 -1.24 -0.39 -26.13
C ILE A 138 -0.97 -1.15 -27.43
N ILE A 139 -0.95 -2.49 -27.39
CA ILE A 139 -0.71 -3.33 -28.57
C ILE A 139 -1.83 -3.17 -29.60
N GLN A 140 -3.08 -3.00 -29.14
CA GLN A 140 -4.19 -2.71 -30.03
C GLN A 140 -4.02 -1.37 -30.76
N LYS A 141 -3.57 -0.31 -30.06
CA LYS A 141 -3.30 1.00 -30.67
C LYS A 141 -2.15 0.98 -31.68
N VAL A 142 -1.25 0.01 -31.55
CA VAL A 142 -0.15 -0.21 -32.49
C VAL A 142 -0.64 -0.84 -33.80
N GLY A 143 -1.86 -1.38 -33.84
CA GLY A 143 -2.53 -1.88 -35.05
C GLY A 143 -2.77 -3.39 -35.09
N TYR A 144 -2.61 -4.10 -33.97
CA TYR A 144 -2.91 -5.54 -33.90
C TYR A 144 -4.36 -5.80 -33.50
N ASN A 145 -4.94 -6.88 -34.04
CA ASN A 145 -6.28 -7.33 -33.66
C ASN A 145 -6.24 -8.09 -32.32
N VAL A 146 -6.26 -7.32 -31.23
CA VAL A 146 -6.10 -7.85 -29.87
C VAL A 146 -7.44 -8.29 -29.28
N LYS A 147 -7.46 -9.51 -28.73
CA LYS A 147 -8.51 -10.00 -27.83
C LYS A 147 -7.95 -10.10 -26.41
N PHE A 148 -8.79 -10.03 -25.39
CA PHE A 148 -8.35 -10.23 -24.01
C PHE A 148 -8.85 -11.59 -23.54
N LEU A 149 -8.02 -12.62 -23.68
CA LEU A 149 -8.39 -14.01 -23.45
C LEU A 149 -7.57 -14.61 -22.30
N GLU A 150 -8.16 -15.56 -21.57
CA GLU A 150 -7.46 -16.41 -20.60
C GLU A 150 -6.63 -15.62 -19.57
N PHE A 151 -7.20 -14.54 -19.02
CA PHE A 151 -6.55 -13.88 -17.89
C PHE A 151 -6.50 -14.85 -16.70
N LYS A 152 -5.30 -15.10 -16.18
CA LYS A 152 -5.07 -15.99 -15.06
C LYS A 152 -3.97 -15.47 -14.15
N VAL A 153 -4.25 -15.41 -12.85
CA VAL A 153 -3.22 -15.19 -11.84
C VAL A 153 -2.40 -16.47 -11.67
N GLN A 154 -1.08 -16.34 -11.79
CA GLN A 154 -0.13 -17.46 -11.74
C GLN A 154 0.56 -17.58 -10.39
N ASN A 155 0.88 -16.45 -9.76
CA ASN A 155 1.62 -16.44 -8.49
C ASN A 155 1.26 -15.21 -7.66
N LEU A 156 1.20 -15.39 -6.33
CA LEU A 156 1.14 -14.31 -5.36
C LEU A 156 2.28 -14.46 -4.34
N VAL A 157 2.94 -13.35 -4.06
CA VAL A 157 3.94 -13.23 -2.99
C VAL A 157 3.34 -12.39 -1.89
N ALA A 158 3.29 -12.93 -0.68
CA ALA A 158 2.82 -12.23 0.52
C ALA A 158 3.90 -12.23 1.59
N THR A 159 3.89 -11.21 2.44
CA THR A 159 4.78 -11.09 3.60
C THR A 159 3.93 -10.84 4.84
N VAL A 160 4.32 -11.43 5.95
CA VAL A 160 3.69 -11.26 7.26
C VAL A 160 4.79 -10.96 8.28
N ASP A 161 4.49 -10.10 9.25
CA ASP A 161 5.35 -9.86 10.40
C ASP A 161 4.65 -10.40 11.65
N LEU A 162 5.26 -11.40 12.28
CA LEU A 162 4.68 -12.08 13.42
C LEU A 162 4.86 -11.30 14.72
N ARG A 163 5.74 -10.29 14.75
CA ARG A 163 6.03 -9.43 15.91
C ARG A 163 6.49 -10.17 17.17
N PHE A 164 6.90 -11.43 17.04
CA PHE A 164 7.58 -12.19 18.09
C PHE A 164 8.70 -13.06 17.49
N PRO A 165 9.77 -13.36 18.25
CA PRO A 165 10.87 -14.17 17.76
C PRO A 165 10.48 -15.64 17.63
N ILE A 166 10.95 -16.29 16.57
CA ILE A 166 10.80 -17.74 16.34
C ILE A 166 12.16 -18.41 16.45
N ARG A 167 12.19 -19.51 17.18
CA ARG A 167 13.27 -20.48 17.22
C ARG A 167 13.04 -21.50 16.10
N LEU A 168 14.02 -21.65 15.20
CA LEU A 168 13.92 -22.50 14.00
C LEU A 168 14.77 -23.77 14.12
N GLU A 169 15.48 -23.92 15.25
CA GLU A 169 16.26 -25.11 15.59
C GLU A 169 15.43 -26.38 15.76
#